data_AF-A0A1I3VDK7-F1
#
_entry.id   AF-A0A1I3VDK7-F1
#
_cell.length_a   1.000
_cell.length_b   1.000
_cell.length_c   1.000
_cell.angle_alpha   90.00
_cell.angle_beta   90.00
_cell.angle_gamma   90.00
#
_symmetry.space_group_name_H-M   'P 1'
#
loop_
_entity.id
_entity.type
_entity.pdbx_description
1 polymer ?
#
loop_
_entity_poly.entity_id
_entity_poly.type
_entity_poly.pdbx_seq_one_letter_code
_entity_poly.pdbx_strand_id
1 'polypeptide(L)'
;MFRKNSEKSKRNSTKQAPSATGARLTRLVQAFIALAAVKLAAICLLWIPPTLPDNPLLQPVIIRPAIAATQALAQEPAAPSTQDNATDSDAQANQPQDLNAREQALAKKEAELKALEAQVDQKLTTLRELEIRMQNLIDSAASIQDEKMVHLIDVYSNMKPKQAAVVLQTLEEPIAVRILAGMSGRKAGEILSSVRADRAAALSAALTRLQTGENGN
;
A
#
# COMPACT_ATOMS: atom_id res chain seq x y z
N MET A 1 6.96 -79.94 -60.93
CA MET A 1 6.59 -79.46 -59.58
C MET A 1 5.37 -78.55 -59.67
N PHE A 2 4.49 -78.63 -58.69
CA PHE A 2 3.07 -78.29 -58.72
C PHE A 2 2.75 -76.78 -58.74
N ARG A 3 1.66 -76.44 -59.45
CA ARG A 3 0.85 -75.23 -59.27
C ARG A 3 0.11 -75.28 -57.93
N LYS A 4 0.00 -74.16 -57.19
CA LYS A 4 -1.28 -73.68 -56.67
C LYS A 4 -1.23 -72.21 -56.24
N ASN A 5 -2.32 -71.54 -56.62
CA ASN A 5 -2.72 -70.18 -56.38
C ASN A 5 -3.83 -70.20 -55.31
N SER A 6 -3.78 -69.34 -54.29
CA SER A 6 -4.90 -68.88 -53.41
C SER A 6 -4.25 -68.17 -52.22
N GLU A 7 -4.53 -66.92 -51.86
CA GLU A 7 -5.86 -66.38 -51.59
C GLU A 7 -5.82 -64.84 -51.58
N LYS A 8 -6.87 -64.23 -52.14
CA LYS A 8 -7.23 -62.82 -51.97
C LYS A 8 -7.94 -62.62 -50.64
N SER A 9 -7.58 -61.58 -49.88
CA SER A 9 -8.45 -60.85 -48.93
C SER A 9 -7.57 -59.85 -48.16
N LYS A 10 -7.83 -58.56 -48.00
CA LYS A 10 -9.06 -57.76 -48.05
C LYS A 10 -8.64 -56.28 -48.12
N ARG A 11 -9.41 -55.50 -48.88
CA ARG A 11 -9.86 -54.12 -48.59
C ARG A 11 -8.77 -53.04 -48.43
N ASN A 12 -8.58 -52.16 -49.42
CA ASN A 12 -9.28 -50.87 -49.54
C ASN A 12 -9.10 -49.97 -48.31
N SER A 13 -8.29 -48.90 -48.40
CA SER A 13 -8.79 -47.53 -48.24
C SER A 13 -7.72 -46.47 -48.52
N THR A 14 -8.03 -45.63 -49.51
CA THR A 14 -7.78 -44.18 -49.56
C THR A 14 -6.36 -43.61 -49.45
N LYS A 15 -5.88 -43.22 -50.64
CA LYS A 15 -5.31 -41.89 -50.92
C LYS A 15 -5.78 -40.81 -49.94
N GLN A 16 -4.86 -39.97 -49.47
CA GLN A 16 -5.10 -38.53 -49.36
C GLN A 16 -3.76 -37.77 -49.38
N ALA A 17 -3.68 -36.80 -50.28
CA ALA A 17 -2.71 -35.72 -50.30
C ALA A 17 -3.41 -34.44 -49.76
N PRO A 18 -2.85 -33.22 -49.92
CA PRO A 18 -2.21 -32.41 -48.88
C PRO A 18 -3.07 -31.20 -48.44
N SER A 19 -2.87 -30.67 -47.22
CA SER A 19 -3.34 -29.30 -46.92
C SER A 19 -2.65 -28.65 -45.72
N ALA A 20 -1.97 -27.54 -46.01
CA ALA A 20 -1.96 -26.27 -45.28
C ALA A 20 -2.05 -26.31 -43.74
N THR A 21 -0.96 -26.01 -43.05
CA THR A 21 -1.01 -25.57 -41.64
C THR A 21 0.13 -24.58 -41.34
N GLY A 22 0.07 -23.40 -41.95
CA GLY A 22 1.09 -22.35 -41.85
C GLY A 22 0.61 -21.00 -41.30
N ALA A 23 -0.55 -20.91 -40.63
CA ALA A 23 -1.15 -19.62 -40.27
C ALA A 23 -1.64 -19.47 -38.81
N ARG A 24 -1.38 -20.45 -37.93
CA ARG A 24 -1.86 -20.39 -36.53
C ARG A 24 -0.77 -20.02 -35.51
N LEU A 25 0.51 -20.19 -35.85
CA LEU A 25 1.62 -19.97 -34.93
C LEU A 25 1.97 -18.48 -34.77
N THR A 26 1.78 -17.67 -35.81
CA THR A 26 2.10 -16.24 -35.82
C THR A 26 1.18 -15.41 -34.92
N ARG A 27 -0.10 -15.77 -34.80
CA ARG A 27 -1.05 -15.08 -33.90
C ARG A 27 -0.76 -15.31 -32.42
N LEU A 28 -0.26 -16.50 -32.07
CA LEU A 28 0.16 -16.83 -30.71
C LEU A 28 1.41 -16.04 -30.30
N VAL A 29 2.41 -15.94 -31.19
CA VAL A 29 3.62 -15.15 -30.94
C VAL A 29 3.30 -13.65 -30.84
N GLN A 30 2.41 -13.12 -31.69
CA GLN A 30 1.93 -11.73 -31.57
C GLN A 30 1.17 -11.49 -30.26
N ALA A 31 0.39 -12.45 -29.78
CA ALA A 31 -0.32 -12.34 -28.50
C ALA A 31 0.64 -12.31 -27.31
N PHE A 32 1.74 -13.08 -27.34
CA PHE A 32 2.79 -13.02 -26.30
C PHE A 32 3.55 -11.69 -26.30
N ILE A 33 3.87 -11.14 -27.48
CA ILE A 33 4.54 -9.84 -27.62
C ILE A 33 3.62 -8.71 -27.13
N ALA A 34 2.32 -8.76 -27.45
CA ALA A 34 1.34 -7.80 -26.96
C ALA A 34 1.19 -7.87 -25.42
N LEU A 35 1.17 -9.07 -24.84
CA LEU A 35 1.09 -9.25 -23.38
C LEU A 35 2.37 -8.77 -22.68
N ALA A 36 3.53 -8.92 -23.31
CA ALA A 36 4.80 -8.40 -22.84
C ALA A 36 4.85 -6.87 -22.88
N ALA A 37 4.32 -6.22 -23.93
CA ALA A 37 4.26 -4.76 -24.04
C ALA A 37 3.34 -4.12 -22.98
N VAL A 38 2.22 -4.78 -22.63
CA VAL A 38 1.33 -4.32 -21.55
C VAL A 38 1.99 -4.45 -20.18
N LYS A 39 2.74 -5.55 -19.94
CA LYS A 39 3.54 -5.70 -18.71
C LYS A 39 4.67 -4.67 -18.64
N LEU A 40 5.35 -4.39 -19.74
CA LEU A 40 6.41 -3.38 -19.80
C LEU A 40 5.85 -1.95 -19.60
N ALA A 41 4.67 -1.65 -20.15
CA ALA A 41 3.97 -0.39 -19.89
C ALA A 41 3.51 -0.26 -18.43
N ALA A 42 3.02 -1.34 -17.81
CA ALA A 42 2.65 -1.35 -16.39
C ALA A 42 3.87 -1.22 -15.45
N ILE A 43 5.01 -1.81 -15.81
CA ILE A 43 6.28 -1.67 -15.06
C ILE A 43 6.89 -0.27 -15.27
N CYS A 44 6.74 0.32 -16.46
CA CYS A 44 7.19 1.70 -16.73
C CYS A 44 6.33 2.75 -16.02
N LEU A 45 5.04 2.47 -15.83
CA LEU A 45 4.10 3.34 -15.10
C LEU A 45 4.31 3.26 -13.57
N LEU A 46 4.95 2.20 -13.06
CA LEU A 46 5.19 2.00 -11.62
C LEU A 46 6.53 2.58 -11.14
N TRP A 47 7.41 3.03 -12.05
CA TRP A 47 8.73 3.59 -11.70
C TRP A 47 8.88 5.09 -11.95
N ILE A 48 7.82 5.78 -12.38
CA ILE A 48 7.79 7.24 -12.49
C ILE A 48 7.34 7.79 -11.13
N PRO A 49 8.23 8.38 -10.33
CA PRO A 49 7.79 9.10 -9.15
C PRO A 49 6.91 10.28 -9.63
N PRO A 50 5.72 10.50 -9.04
CA PRO A 50 4.96 11.69 -9.35
C PRO A 50 5.83 12.88 -8.94
N THR A 51 6.28 13.67 -9.92
CA THR A 51 6.82 15.00 -9.66
C THR A 51 5.69 15.81 -9.06
N LEU A 52 5.77 16.08 -7.75
CA LEU A 52 4.87 17.01 -7.10
C LEU A 52 5.05 18.37 -7.78
N PRO A 53 3.97 19.03 -8.23
CA PRO A 53 4.06 20.45 -8.54
C PRO A 53 4.48 21.18 -7.27
N ASP A 54 5.50 22.04 -7.39
CA ASP A 54 6.00 22.91 -6.32
C ASP A 54 4.82 23.66 -5.69
N ASN A 55 4.36 23.17 -4.54
CA ASN A 55 3.29 23.78 -3.80
C ASN A 55 3.97 24.73 -2.79
N PRO A 56 3.83 26.07 -2.93
CA PRO A 56 4.54 27.05 -2.10
C PRO A 56 4.09 27.08 -0.63
N LEU A 57 3.36 26.07 -0.17
CA LEU A 57 2.71 26.02 1.14
C LEU A 57 3.52 25.27 2.21
N LEU A 58 4.71 24.75 1.89
CA LEU A 58 5.65 24.21 2.88
C LEU A 58 6.74 25.24 3.27
N GLN A 59 6.33 26.47 3.54
CA GLN A 59 7.18 27.38 4.30
C GLN A 59 7.05 27.04 5.79
N PRO A 60 8.16 26.90 6.54
CA PRO A 60 8.06 26.81 7.99
C PRO A 60 7.47 28.12 8.52
N VAL A 61 6.28 28.05 9.12
CA VAL A 61 5.71 29.17 9.89
C VAL A 61 6.62 29.41 11.09
N ILE A 62 7.53 30.36 10.95
CA ILE A 62 8.32 30.90 12.06
C ILE A 62 7.38 31.80 12.86
N ILE A 63 6.87 31.30 13.98
CA ILE A 63 6.15 32.13 14.96
C ILE A 63 7.17 33.09 15.59
N ARG A 64 7.19 34.35 15.15
CA ARG A 64 7.92 35.42 15.85
C ARG A 64 7.21 35.72 17.17
N PRO A 65 7.88 35.65 18.33
CA PRO A 65 7.27 36.02 19.60
C PRO A 65 6.99 37.54 19.59
N ALA A 66 5.72 37.90 19.79
CA ALA A 66 5.22 39.27 19.85
C ALA A 66 5.55 39.95 21.20
N ILE A 67 6.84 40.06 21.54
CA ILE A 67 7.29 40.77 22.76
C ILE A 67 7.79 42.19 22.43
N ALA A 68 7.78 42.59 21.16
CA ALA A 68 8.29 43.89 20.72
C ALA A 68 7.24 45.02 20.64
N ALA A 69 5.95 44.77 20.93
CA ALA A 69 4.90 45.80 20.81
C ALA A 69 4.56 46.52 22.12
N THR A 70 5.15 46.12 23.26
CA THR A 70 4.80 46.67 24.59
C THR A 70 5.69 47.86 25.01
N GLN A 71 6.62 48.33 24.17
CA GLN A 71 7.57 49.40 24.56
C GLN A 71 7.46 50.70 23.74
N ALA A 72 6.30 51.03 23.16
CA ALA A 72 6.17 52.22 22.30
C ALA A 72 5.15 53.28 22.75
N LEU A 73 4.50 53.19 23.92
CA LEU A 73 3.43 54.16 24.28
C LEU A 73 3.49 54.76 25.69
N ALA A 74 4.64 54.72 26.37
CA ALA A 74 4.82 55.47 27.62
C ALA A 74 5.51 56.82 27.35
N GLN A 75 4.75 57.83 26.95
CA GLN A 75 5.11 59.26 27.11
C GLN A 75 3.84 60.11 27.07
N GLU A 76 3.38 60.49 28.26
CA GLU A 76 2.47 61.63 28.48
C GLU A 76 3.29 62.92 28.46
N PRO A 77 2.77 64.04 27.92
CA PRO A 77 2.44 65.14 28.83
C PRO A 77 1.20 65.97 28.45
N ALA A 78 0.47 66.38 29.49
CA ALA A 78 -0.17 67.68 29.75
C ALA A 78 -1.27 68.23 28.81
N ALA A 79 -2.42 68.51 29.44
CA ALA A 79 -3.53 69.31 28.93
C ALA A 79 -3.16 70.80 28.70
N PRO A 80 -3.96 71.54 27.90
CA PRO A 80 -4.99 72.38 28.53
C PRO A 80 -6.35 72.46 27.78
N SER A 81 -7.35 72.88 28.57
CA SER A 81 -8.75 73.24 28.34
C SER A 81 -9.14 73.95 27.03
N THR A 82 -10.37 73.73 26.52
CA THR A 82 -11.54 74.65 26.58
C THR A 82 -12.75 74.04 25.83
N GLN A 83 -13.95 74.23 26.38
CA GLN A 83 -15.24 73.88 25.78
C GLN A 83 -15.46 74.59 24.43
N ASP A 84 -16.10 73.92 23.48
CA ASP A 84 -17.06 74.60 22.60
C ASP A 84 -18.15 73.65 22.07
N ASN A 85 -19.34 74.23 21.97
CA ASN A 85 -20.63 73.60 21.78
C ASN A 85 -20.87 73.05 20.36
N ALA A 86 -21.88 72.18 20.30
CA ALA A 86 -22.76 71.92 19.16
C ALA A 86 -22.18 71.15 17.96
N THR A 87 -22.49 69.85 17.89
CA THR A 87 -23.50 69.29 16.95
C THR A 87 -23.60 67.77 17.18
N ASP A 88 -24.29 67.36 18.24
CA ASP A 88 -24.62 65.94 18.50
C ASP A 88 -26.13 65.72 18.32
N SER A 89 -26.65 66.01 17.13
CA SER A 89 -28.06 65.73 16.82
C SER A 89 -28.27 64.93 15.54
N ASP A 90 -27.20 64.67 14.78
CA ASP A 90 -27.28 63.84 13.57
C ASP A 90 -26.73 62.40 13.78
N ALA A 91 -26.12 62.11 14.93
CA ALA A 91 -25.57 60.77 15.25
C ALA A 91 -26.64 59.73 15.61
N GLN A 92 -27.83 60.16 16.04
CA GLN A 92 -28.87 59.25 16.53
C GLN A 92 -29.72 58.62 15.42
N ALA A 93 -29.73 59.20 14.21
CA ALA A 93 -30.54 58.72 13.08
C ALA A 93 -29.87 57.57 12.29
N ASN A 94 -28.55 57.40 12.40
CA ASN A 94 -27.78 56.38 11.66
C ASN A 94 -27.44 55.13 12.49
N GLN A 95 -27.63 55.18 13.82
CA GLN A 95 -27.39 54.07 14.75
C GLN A 95 -28.12 52.76 14.40
N PRO A 96 -29.42 52.75 14.02
CA PRO A 96 -30.10 51.49 13.72
C PRO A 96 -29.65 50.85 12.39
N GLN A 97 -29.18 51.63 11.41
CA GLN A 97 -28.64 51.09 10.16
C GLN A 97 -27.27 50.45 10.36
N ASP A 98 -26.44 51.06 11.22
CA ASP A 98 -25.10 50.57 11.53
C ASP A 98 -25.12 49.28 12.37
N LEU A 99 -26.13 49.12 13.24
CA LEU A 99 -26.38 47.87 13.97
C LEU A 99 -26.85 46.74 13.05
N ASN A 100 -27.78 47.01 12.14
CA ASN A 100 -28.29 46.02 11.19
C ASN A 100 -27.18 45.55 10.22
N ALA A 101 -26.30 46.47 9.79
CA ALA A 101 -25.12 46.13 9.00
C ALA A 101 -24.12 45.25 9.76
N ARG A 102 -23.90 45.51 11.05
CA ARG A 102 -23.04 44.69 11.92
C ARG A 102 -23.64 43.30 12.16
N GLU A 103 -24.94 43.20 12.41
CA GLU A 103 -25.63 41.91 12.55
C GLU A 103 -25.51 41.07 11.28
N GLN A 104 -25.72 41.66 10.11
CA GLN A 104 -25.53 40.97 8.83
C GLN A 104 -24.07 40.55 8.60
N ALA A 105 -23.10 41.37 9.00
CA ALA A 105 -21.69 41.02 8.90
C ALA A 105 -21.30 39.87 9.84
N LEU A 106 -21.85 39.85 11.06
CA LEU A 106 -21.65 38.75 12.01
C LEU A 106 -22.32 37.46 11.51
N ALA A 107 -23.57 37.52 11.04
CA ALA A 107 -24.27 36.38 10.48
C ALA A 107 -23.52 35.76 9.28
N LYS A 108 -22.91 36.59 8.42
CA LYS A 108 -22.05 36.12 7.31
C LYS A 108 -20.80 35.40 7.83
N LYS A 109 -20.10 35.98 8.81
CA LYS A 109 -18.92 35.35 9.42
C LYS A 109 -19.27 34.04 10.13
N GLU A 110 -20.39 33.99 10.84
CA GLU A 110 -20.87 32.76 11.48
C GLU A 110 -21.19 31.68 10.43
N ALA A 111 -21.83 32.05 9.33
CA ALA A 111 -22.10 31.12 8.24
C ALA A 111 -20.81 30.62 7.57
N GLU A 112 -19.83 31.50 7.36
CA GLU A 112 -18.50 31.14 6.83
C GLU A 112 -17.74 30.22 7.78
N LEU A 113 -17.71 30.53 9.08
CA LEU A 113 -17.06 29.70 10.09
C LEU A 113 -17.71 28.32 10.18
N LYS A 114 -19.04 28.25 10.15
CA LYS A 114 -19.77 26.99 10.18
C LYS A 114 -19.52 26.15 8.92
N ALA A 115 -19.40 26.79 7.76
CA ALA A 115 -19.03 26.10 6.52
C ALA A 115 -17.58 25.56 6.59
N LEU A 116 -16.67 26.32 7.22
CA LEU A 116 -15.29 25.90 7.43
C LEU A 116 -15.19 24.74 8.43
N GLU A 117 -15.94 24.80 9.53
CA GLU A 117 -16.05 23.73 10.52
C GLU A 117 -16.55 22.44 9.85
N ALA A 118 -17.62 22.53 9.06
CA ALA A 118 -18.15 21.38 8.31
C ALA A 118 -17.12 20.80 7.33
N GLN A 119 -16.31 21.64 6.66
CA GLN A 119 -15.23 21.17 5.78
C GLN A 119 -14.10 20.48 6.57
N VAL A 120 -13.75 21.00 7.75
CA VAL A 120 -12.76 20.38 8.63
C VAL A 120 -13.25 19.03 9.13
N ASP A 121 -14.50 18.95 9.57
CA ASP A 121 -15.11 17.69 10.01
C ASP A 121 -15.15 16.65 8.88
N GLN A 122 -15.53 17.07 7.67
CA GLN A 122 -15.51 16.18 6.51
C GLN A 122 -14.09 15.70 6.16
N LYS A 123 -13.09 16.56 6.31
CA LYS A 123 -11.68 16.15 6.14
C LYS A 123 -11.24 15.19 7.24
N LEU A 124 -11.67 15.40 8.47
CA LEU A 124 -11.36 14.48 9.57
C LEU A 124 -12.02 13.12 9.39
N THR A 125 -13.27 13.05 8.94
CA THR A 125 -13.94 11.78 8.67
C THR A 125 -13.26 11.03 7.54
N THR A 126 -12.97 11.70 6.43
CA THR A 126 -12.26 11.07 5.30
C THR A 126 -10.86 10.59 5.67
N LEU A 127 -10.12 11.33 6.50
CA LEU A 127 -8.81 10.88 7.01
C LEU A 127 -8.94 9.63 7.89
N ARG A 128 -9.92 9.59 8.80
CA ARG A 128 -10.17 8.40 9.64
C ARG A 128 -10.58 7.19 8.81
N GLU A 129 -11.44 7.38 7.80
CA GLU A 129 -11.82 6.31 6.88
C GLU A 129 -10.61 5.75 6.12
N LEU A 130 -9.70 6.63 5.69
CA LEU A 130 -8.48 6.24 5.01
C LEU A 130 -7.53 5.47 5.95
N GLU A 131 -7.37 5.93 7.19
CA GLU A 131 -6.58 5.25 8.23
C GLU A 131 -7.11 3.83 8.47
N ILE A 132 -8.42 3.68 8.69
CA ILE A 132 -9.06 2.37 8.87
C ILE A 132 -8.84 1.48 7.65
N ARG A 133 -8.96 2.04 6.43
CA ARG A 133 -8.73 1.27 5.20
C ARG A 133 -7.28 0.80 5.09
N MET A 134 -6.32 1.63 5.45
CA MET A 134 -4.91 1.26 5.45
C MET A 134 -4.62 0.16 6.47
N GLN A 135 -5.16 0.29 7.69
CA GLN A 135 -5.02 -0.75 8.71
C GLN A 135 -5.61 -2.08 8.23
N ASN A 136 -6.82 -2.07 7.68
CA ASN A 136 -7.45 -3.26 7.12
C ASN A 136 -6.64 -3.89 5.98
N LEU A 137 -5.99 -3.08 5.13
CA LEU A 137 -5.13 -3.59 4.06
C LEU A 137 -3.86 -4.23 4.62
N ILE A 138 -3.26 -3.66 5.65
CA ILE A 138 -2.09 -4.23 6.33
C ILE A 138 -2.46 -5.55 6.99
N ASP A 139 -3.56 -5.58 7.74
CA ASP A 139 -4.03 -6.77 8.45
C ASP A 139 -4.42 -7.88 7.47
N SER A 140 -5.08 -7.53 6.36
CA SER A 140 -5.41 -8.49 5.30
C SER A 140 -4.17 -9.01 4.58
N ALA A 141 -3.14 -8.18 4.38
CA ALA A 141 -1.90 -8.63 3.76
C ALA A 141 -1.13 -9.57 4.69
N ALA A 142 -1.07 -9.25 5.99
CA ALA A 142 -0.47 -10.09 7.01
C ALA A 142 -1.20 -11.44 7.11
N SER A 143 -2.54 -11.44 7.19
CA SER A 143 -3.32 -12.68 7.29
C SER A 143 -3.14 -13.59 6.07
N ILE A 144 -3.11 -13.03 4.85
CA ILE A 144 -2.86 -13.81 3.63
C ILE A 144 -1.44 -14.41 3.64
N GLN A 145 -0.45 -13.65 4.14
CA GLN A 145 0.92 -14.15 4.24
C GLN A 145 1.04 -15.28 5.27
N ASP A 146 0.34 -15.16 6.40
CA ASP A 146 0.30 -16.17 7.45
C ASP A 146 -0.42 -17.43 6.97
N GLU A 147 -1.57 -17.33 6.31
CA GLU A 147 -2.29 -18.48 5.73
C GLU A 147 -1.42 -19.25 4.73
N LYS A 148 -0.71 -18.53 3.85
CA LYS A 148 0.22 -19.14 2.89
C LYS A 148 1.37 -19.85 3.61
N MET A 149 1.88 -19.26 4.68
CA MET A 149 2.96 -19.86 5.48
C MET A 149 2.48 -21.13 6.19
N VAL A 150 1.30 -21.10 6.82
CA VAL A 150 0.69 -22.26 7.47
C VAL A 150 0.49 -23.39 6.46
N HIS A 151 -0.03 -23.09 5.27
CA HIS A 151 -0.18 -24.08 4.22
C HIS A 151 1.16 -24.71 3.83
N LEU A 152 2.21 -23.90 3.73
CA LEU A 152 3.55 -24.36 3.38
C LEU A 152 4.12 -25.29 4.46
N ILE A 153 3.97 -24.90 5.74
CA ILE A 153 4.32 -25.72 6.90
C ILE A 153 3.58 -27.06 6.84
N ASP A 154 2.28 -27.05 6.57
CA ASP A 154 1.46 -28.27 6.50
C ASP A 154 1.92 -29.23 5.41
N VAL A 155 2.17 -28.71 4.19
CA VAL A 155 2.65 -29.52 3.05
C VAL A 155 3.98 -30.18 3.39
N TYR A 156 4.94 -29.42 3.93
CA TYR A 156 6.25 -29.96 4.26
C TYR A 156 6.23 -30.87 5.51
N SER A 157 5.33 -30.61 6.46
CA SER A 157 5.19 -31.41 7.69
C SER A 157 4.52 -32.76 7.47
N ASN A 158 3.73 -32.89 6.41
CA ASN A 158 3.07 -34.14 6.04
C ASN A 158 3.88 -34.95 5.02
N MET A 159 4.98 -34.40 4.50
CA MET A 159 5.91 -35.10 3.63
C MET A 159 6.87 -35.99 4.43
N LYS A 160 7.43 -37.03 3.79
CA LYS A 160 8.43 -37.89 4.41
C LYS A 160 9.67 -37.07 4.82
N PRO A 161 10.23 -37.25 6.04
CA PRO A 161 11.33 -36.41 6.53
C PRO A 161 12.54 -36.34 5.60
N LYS A 162 12.92 -37.47 4.98
CA LYS A 162 14.01 -37.54 4.00
C LYS A 162 13.74 -36.72 2.73
N GLN A 163 12.50 -36.71 2.25
CA GLN A 163 12.11 -35.93 1.07
C GLN A 163 12.06 -34.44 1.40
N ALA A 164 11.48 -34.07 2.56
CA ALA A 164 11.46 -32.71 3.05
C ALA A 164 12.89 -32.15 3.22
N ALA A 165 13.82 -32.95 3.76
CA ALA A 165 15.21 -32.56 3.90
C ALA A 165 15.88 -32.22 2.56
N VAL A 166 15.61 -32.98 1.49
CA VAL A 166 16.17 -32.68 0.16
C VAL A 166 15.63 -31.36 -0.37
N VAL A 167 14.33 -31.10 -0.22
CA VAL A 167 13.71 -29.86 -0.69
C VAL A 167 14.20 -28.65 0.11
N LEU A 168 14.24 -28.74 1.44
CA LEU A 168 14.73 -27.66 2.31
C LEU A 168 16.19 -27.28 2.05
N GLN A 169 17.03 -28.22 1.59
CA GLN A 169 18.41 -27.93 1.19
C GLN A 169 18.52 -27.04 -0.05
N THR A 170 17.51 -27.10 -0.92
CA THR A 170 17.44 -26.29 -2.16
C THR A 170 16.74 -24.96 -1.95
N LEU A 171 15.98 -24.81 -0.87
CA LEU A 171 15.30 -23.57 -0.51
C LEU A 171 16.28 -22.52 0.01
N GLU A 172 15.86 -21.26 -0.09
CA GLU A 172 16.55 -20.16 0.57
C GLU A 172 16.47 -20.31 2.10
N GLU A 173 17.58 -20.03 2.77
CA GLU A 173 17.72 -20.14 4.23
C GLU A 173 16.58 -19.46 5.02
N PRO A 174 16.19 -18.19 4.77
CA PRO A 174 15.12 -17.56 5.55
C PRO A 174 13.76 -18.26 5.42
N ILE A 175 13.46 -18.85 4.26
CA ILE A 175 12.20 -19.57 4.02
C ILE A 175 12.24 -20.92 4.74
N ALA A 176 13.35 -21.66 4.62
CA ALA A 176 13.52 -22.94 5.30
C ALA A 176 13.45 -22.78 6.83
N VAL A 177 14.03 -21.71 7.37
CA VAL A 177 13.99 -21.39 8.81
C VAL A 177 12.58 -21.06 9.27
N ARG A 178 11.82 -20.22 8.53
CA ARG A 178 10.41 -19.91 8.86
C ARG A 178 9.52 -21.15 8.82
N ILE A 179 9.69 -22.01 7.83
CA ILE A 179 8.97 -23.29 7.75
C ILE A 179 9.30 -24.14 8.99
N LEU A 180 10.58 -24.38 9.27
CA LEU A 180 11.01 -25.21 10.41
C LEU A 180 10.55 -24.65 11.76
N ALA A 181 10.56 -23.33 11.93
CA ALA A 181 10.10 -22.66 13.14
C ALA A 181 8.59 -22.85 13.39
N GLY A 182 7.80 -22.94 12.33
CA GLY A 182 6.36 -23.20 12.42
C GLY A 182 5.99 -24.69 12.60
N MET A 183 6.95 -25.61 12.51
CA MET A 183 6.70 -27.04 12.71
C MET A 183 6.78 -27.44 14.19
N SER A 184 6.21 -28.59 14.55
CA SER A 184 6.51 -29.21 15.84
C SER A 184 7.98 -29.61 15.93
N GLY A 185 8.61 -29.38 17.09
CA GLY A 185 10.04 -29.66 17.28
C GLY A 185 10.44 -31.10 16.96
N ARG A 186 9.53 -32.06 17.12
CA ARG A 186 9.74 -33.46 16.71
C ARG A 186 9.89 -33.59 15.19
N LYS A 187 8.93 -33.07 14.40
CA LYS A 187 8.98 -33.14 12.93
C LYS A 187 10.19 -32.37 12.38
N ALA A 188 10.47 -31.19 12.94
CA ALA A 188 11.65 -30.40 12.57
C ALA A 188 12.96 -31.17 12.84
N GLY A 189 13.08 -31.83 14.00
CA GLY A 189 14.23 -32.67 14.33
C GLY A 189 14.41 -33.86 13.40
N GLU A 190 13.32 -34.56 13.05
CA GLU A 190 13.35 -35.65 12.08
C GLU A 190 13.84 -35.19 10.70
N ILE A 191 13.40 -34.01 10.25
CA ILE A 191 13.85 -33.45 8.97
C ILE A 191 15.32 -33.04 9.05
N LEU A 192 15.73 -32.30 10.09
CA LEU A 192 17.12 -31.88 10.28
C LEU A 192 18.09 -33.06 10.35
N SER A 193 17.68 -34.21 10.91
CA SER A 193 18.49 -35.44 10.93
C SER A 193 18.77 -36.01 9.53
N SER A 194 17.93 -35.67 8.55
CA SER A 194 18.05 -36.11 7.15
C SER A 194 18.68 -35.05 6.24
N VAL A 195 18.99 -33.86 6.77
CA VAL A 195 19.71 -32.78 6.07
C VAL A 195 21.22 -32.99 6.23
N ARG A 196 22.03 -32.48 5.29
CA ARG A 196 23.50 -32.47 5.46
C ARG A 196 23.91 -31.71 6.73
N ALA A 197 24.93 -32.20 7.42
CA ALA A 197 25.36 -31.66 8.72
C ALA A 197 25.71 -30.15 8.69
N ASP A 198 26.34 -29.68 7.61
CA ASP A 198 26.67 -28.26 7.40
C ASP A 198 25.42 -27.38 7.33
N ARG A 199 24.44 -27.78 6.52
CA ARG A 199 23.15 -27.09 6.40
C ARG A 199 22.32 -27.18 7.67
N ALA A 200 22.30 -28.33 8.35
CA ALA A 200 21.58 -28.50 9.60
C ALA A 200 22.10 -27.57 10.70
N ALA A 201 23.42 -27.37 10.78
CA ALA A 201 24.04 -26.42 11.71
C ALA A 201 23.64 -24.97 11.38
N ALA A 202 23.69 -24.58 10.10
CA ALA A 202 23.28 -23.24 9.66
C ALA A 202 21.81 -22.96 9.99
N LEU A 203 20.90 -23.88 9.66
CA LEU A 203 19.47 -23.75 9.95
C LEU A 203 19.20 -23.71 11.46
N SER A 204 19.91 -24.50 12.26
CA SER A 204 19.80 -24.47 13.72
C SER A 204 20.23 -23.13 14.30
N ALA A 205 21.35 -22.56 13.84
CA ALA A 205 21.82 -21.25 14.27
C ALA A 205 20.85 -20.13 13.86
N ALA A 206 20.31 -20.21 12.64
CA ALA A 206 19.32 -19.25 12.14
C ALA A 206 17.99 -19.33 12.89
N LEU A 207 17.54 -20.53 13.30
CA LEU A 207 16.37 -20.71 14.17
C LEU A 207 16.57 -20.04 15.52
N THR A 208 17.74 -20.20 16.15
CA THR A 208 18.06 -19.51 17.41
C THR A 208 18.07 -17.98 17.22
N ARG A 209 18.64 -17.49 16.11
CA ARG A 209 18.63 -16.05 15.79
C ARG A 209 17.21 -15.52 15.61
N LEU A 210 16.32 -16.27 14.95
CA LEU A 210 14.92 -15.88 14.78
C LEU A 210 14.20 -15.80 16.15
N GLN A 211 14.39 -16.81 17.01
CA GLN A 211 13.77 -16.85 18.35
C GLN A 211 14.29 -15.79 19.32
N THR A 212 15.56 -15.40 19.19
CA THR A 212 16.18 -14.39 20.06
C THR A 212 16.08 -12.96 19.50
N GLY A 213 15.87 -12.82 18.19
CA GLY A 213 15.79 -11.53 17.49
C GLY A 213 14.37 -11.03 17.20
N GLU A 214 13.37 -11.89 16.99
CA GLU A 214 11.97 -11.45 16.83
C GLU A 214 11.25 -11.21 18.16
N ASN A 215 11.78 -11.71 19.29
CA ASN A 215 11.20 -11.49 20.63
C ASN A 215 11.69 -10.19 21.31
N GLY A 216 12.32 -9.29 20.55
CA GLY A 216 12.88 -8.03 21.04
C GLY A 216 12.37 -6.84 20.25
N ASN A 217 11.07 -6.56 20.33
CA ASN A 217 10.51 -5.24 20.06
C ASN A 217 9.26 -5.03 20.92
#